data_AF-A0A6J8B1C6-F1
#
_entry.id   AF-A0A6J8B1C6-F1
#
_cell.length_a   1.000
_cell.length_b   1.000
_cell.length_c   1.000
_cell.angle_alpha   90.00
_cell.angle_beta   90.00
_cell.angle_gamma   90.00
#
_symmetry.space_group_name_H-M   'P 1'
#
loop_
_entity.id
_entity.type
_entity.pdbx_description
1 polymer ?
#
loop_
_entity_poly.entity_id
_entity_poly.type
_entity_poly.pdbx_seq_one_letter_code
_entity_poly.pdbx_strand_id
1 'polypeptide(L)'
;MNNENQQEGCPPIITNKSFKVARHLEQIPKNIFDGQSTKLAKLSCKLYVEEWLICITAKGIVKIDDEKYYFPNKKQIREAAFISTMLPIFAECFPNLEKVMKNKTENKGYTFSQKALEWEGQYKELFSFNDSIWLERNVKPVINAYFKDKKINTETFNMLDFGCGYGKLAFSLAKTYGDSLIWGVDIDEAAFHAYVLHDLPDPNTIMANFRTILKPGGFFIAFDPPVYSGHMKNVGYNDAIECMPYSVFTCLPNSMSEKPAIGHGIG
;
A
#
# COMPACT_ATOMS: atom_id res chain seq x y z
N MET A 1 16.10 -16.45 43.23
CA MET A 1 15.19 -15.31 43.45
C MET A 1 15.78 -14.12 42.72
N ASN A 2 14.97 -13.55 41.81
CA ASN A 2 15.10 -12.27 41.07
C ASN A 2 16.29 -12.21 40.08
N ASN A 3 16.15 -12.33 38.75
CA ASN A 3 15.21 -11.77 37.76
C ASN A 3 15.20 -10.24 37.70
N GLU A 4 16.09 -9.67 36.87
CA GLU A 4 15.88 -8.37 36.20
C GLU A 4 16.49 -8.43 34.78
N ASN A 5 15.68 -8.85 33.82
CA ASN A 5 15.91 -8.60 32.40
C ASN A 5 15.45 -7.16 32.12
N GLN A 6 16.39 -6.27 31.79
CA GLN A 6 16.07 -5.00 31.15
C GLN A 6 15.72 -5.31 29.68
N GLN A 7 14.42 -5.35 29.39
CA GLN A 7 13.92 -5.19 28.02
C GLN A 7 14.13 -3.73 27.61
N GLU A 8 15.13 -3.47 26.77
CA GLU A 8 15.23 -2.21 26.05
C GLU A 8 14.04 -2.10 25.07
N GLY A 9 13.06 -1.28 25.45
CA GLY A 9 11.87 -1.01 24.67
C GLY A 9 12.21 -0.29 23.36
N CYS A 10 11.76 -0.87 22.25
CA CYS A 10 11.74 -0.21 20.95
C CYS A 10 10.99 1.13 21.07
N PRO A 11 11.54 2.26 20.60
CA PRO A 11 10.88 3.55 20.71
C PRO A 11 9.57 3.57 19.90
N PRO A 12 8.54 4.31 20.36
CA PRO A 12 7.23 4.30 19.73
C PRO A 12 7.31 4.83 18.30
N ILE A 13 6.89 3.96 17.38
CA ILE A 13 6.85 4.16 15.93
C ILE A 13 6.14 5.49 15.60
N ILE A 14 6.91 6.45 15.07
CA ILE A 14 6.47 7.80 14.69
C ILE A 14 5.36 7.78 13.61
N THR A 15 5.19 6.66 12.90
CA THR A 15 4.17 6.52 11.84
C THR A 15 2.74 6.48 12.40
N ASN A 16 2.53 5.88 13.59
CA ASN A 16 1.19 5.66 14.18
C ASN A 16 0.45 6.96 14.58
N LYS A 17 1.15 8.09 14.72
CA LYS A 17 0.55 9.38 15.14
C LYS A 17 -0.12 10.13 13.98
N SER A 18 0.53 10.26 12.84
CA SER A 18 -0.03 10.94 11.65
C SER A 18 -1.29 10.23 11.14
N PHE A 19 -1.31 8.90 11.21
CA PHE A 19 -2.47 8.07 10.86
C PHE A 19 -3.68 8.29 11.78
N LYS A 20 -3.46 8.43 13.08
CA LYS A 20 -4.54 8.76 14.03
C LYS A 20 -5.13 10.13 13.72
N VAL A 21 -4.33 11.12 13.35
CA VAL A 21 -4.83 12.46 13.00
C VAL A 21 -5.78 12.38 11.81
N ALA A 22 -5.37 11.77 10.68
CA ALA A 22 -6.22 11.64 9.48
C ALA A 22 -7.55 10.92 9.76
N ARG A 23 -7.53 9.82 10.52
CA ARG A 23 -8.74 9.05 10.86
C ARG A 23 -9.68 9.79 11.82
N HIS A 24 -9.14 10.59 12.75
CA HIS A 24 -9.98 11.43 13.62
C HIS A 24 -10.63 12.57 12.84
N LEU A 25 -9.96 13.10 11.80
CA LEU A 25 -10.51 14.17 10.96
C LEU A 25 -11.72 13.70 10.13
N GLU A 26 -11.76 12.44 9.70
CA GLU A 26 -12.93 11.87 9.00
C GLU A 26 -14.20 11.79 9.88
N GLN A 27 -14.01 11.73 11.20
CA GLN A 27 -15.10 11.65 12.19
C GLN A 27 -15.65 13.04 12.55
N ILE A 28 -15.04 14.12 12.07
CA ILE A 28 -15.48 15.48 12.38
C ILE A 28 -16.72 15.80 11.53
N PRO A 29 -17.86 16.16 12.16
CA PRO A 29 -19.08 16.53 11.46
C PRO A 29 -18.85 17.68 10.48
N LYS A 30 -19.72 17.79 9.47
CA LYS A 30 -19.53 18.64 8.29
C LYS A 30 -19.31 20.13 8.54
N ASN A 31 -19.53 20.66 9.73
CA ASN A 31 -19.41 22.08 9.98
C ASN A 31 -18.87 22.30 11.41
N ILE A 32 -17.93 23.24 11.52
CA ILE A 32 -17.47 23.91 12.74
C ILE A 32 -16.26 23.23 13.42
N PHE A 33 -15.10 23.83 13.21
CA PHE A 33 -14.00 23.84 14.18
C PHE A 33 -14.14 25.11 15.02
N ASP A 34 -14.68 24.99 16.24
CA ASP A 34 -14.40 25.96 17.30
C ASP A 34 -13.25 25.41 18.17
N GLY A 35 -12.76 26.18 19.15
CA GLY A 35 -11.60 25.85 19.99
C GLY A 35 -11.68 24.53 20.81
N GLN A 36 -12.62 23.63 20.55
CA GLN A 36 -12.75 22.28 21.14
C GLN A 36 -12.10 21.15 20.33
N SER A 37 -11.45 21.45 19.21
CA SER A 37 -10.85 20.49 18.26
C SER A 37 -9.76 19.56 18.82
N THR A 38 -9.00 19.99 19.83
CA THR A 38 -8.03 19.14 20.55
C THR A 38 -8.70 18.02 21.35
N LYS A 39 -9.90 18.26 21.89
CA LYS A 39 -10.70 17.26 22.61
C LYS A 39 -11.31 16.23 21.67
N LEU A 40 -11.80 16.64 20.51
CA LEU A 40 -12.41 15.76 19.51
C LEU A 40 -11.39 14.84 18.81
N ALA A 41 -10.18 15.33 18.55
CA ALA A 41 -9.10 14.53 17.98
C ALA A 41 -8.29 13.71 19.00
N LYS A 42 -8.59 13.85 20.32
CA LYS A 42 -7.79 13.29 21.43
C LYS A 42 -6.30 13.66 21.34
N LEU A 43 -5.98 14.86 20.84
CA LEU A 43 -4.61 15.35 20.68
C LEU A 43 -4.27 16.32 21.81
N SER A 44 -3.14 16.12 22.46
CA SER A 44 -2.77 16.85 23.69
C SER A 44 -2.16 18.24 23.47
N CYS A 45 -1.82 18.63 22.24
CA CYS A 45 -1.12 19.89 21.99
C CYS A 45 -1.83 20.77 20.94
N LYS A 46 -2.47 21.83 21.42
CA LYS A 46 -3.20 22.82 20.61
C LYS A 46 -2.33 23.51 19.55
N LEU A 47 -1.12 23.91 19.92
CA LEU A 47 -0.19 24.66 19.05
C LEU A 47 0.19 23.88 17.78
N TYR A 48 0.46 22.57 17.90
CA TYR A 48 0.78 21.74 16.72
C TYR A 48 -0.43 21.56 15.79
N VAL A 49 -1.64 21.51 16.34
CA VAL A 49 -2.87 21.40 15.53
C VAL A 49 -3.12 22.70 14.78
N GLU A 50 -2.97 23.86 15.44
CA GLU A 50 -3.12 25.18 14.82
C GLU A 50 -2.10 25.39 13.70
N GLU A 51 -0.82 25.10 13.94
CA GLU A 51 0.23 25.21 12.92
C GLU A 51 -0.04 24.29 11.72
N TRP A 52 -0.49 23.05 11.98
CA TRP A 52 -0.85 22.12 10.93
C TRP A 52 -2.06 22.60 10.11
N LEU A 53 -3.09 23.13 10.76
CA LEU A 53 -4.27 23.72 10.12
C LEU A 53 -3.90 24.92 9.24
N ILE A 54 -2.95 25.76 9.67
CA ILE A 54 -2.41 26.87 8.86
C ILE A 54 -1.74 26.33 7.60
N CYS A 55 -0.89 25.31 7.73
CA CYS A 55 -0.16 24.72 6.60
C CYS A 55 -1.09 24.17 5.51
N ILE A 56 -2.11 23.40 5.92
CA ILE A 56 -3.07 22.80 4.97
C ILE A 56 -4.08 23.83 4.42
N THR A 57 -4.37 24.89 5.17
CA THR A 57 -5.19 26.01 4.70
C THR A 57 -4.44 26.83 3.66
N ALA A 58 -3.15 27.10 3.88
CA ALA A 58 -2.29 27.77 2.91
C ALA A 58 -2.17 26.98 1.59
N LYS A 59 -2.33 25.65 1.63
CA LYS A 59 -2.37 24.78 0.45
C LYS A 59 -3.77 24.67 -0.19
N GLY A 60 -4.78 25.31 0.38
CA GLY A 60 -6.16 25.26 -0.10
C GLY A 60 -6.88 23.93 0.13
N ILE A 61 -6.30 23.02 0.93
CA ILE A 61 -6.89 21.72 1.27
C ILE A 61 -8.04 21.92 2.29
N VAL A 62 -7.86 22.90 3.18
CA VAL A 62 -8.85 23.35 4.16
C VAL A 62 -9.18 24.81 3.87
N LYS A 63 -10.44 25.20 4.04
CA LYS A 63 -10.88 26.60 3.96
C LYS A 63 -11.07 27.13 5.37
N ILE A 64 -10.81 28.42 5.53
CA ILE A 64 -11.13 29.15 6.76
C ILE A 64 -12.15 30.24 6.44
N ASP A 65 -13.18 30.35 7.27
CA ASP A 65 -14.17 31.44 7.24
C ASP A 65 -14.63 31.72 8.68
N ASP A 66 -14.60 32.99 9.10
CA ASP A 66 -14.93 33.41 10.48
C ASP A 66 -14.21 32.57 11.56
N GLU A 67 -12.89 32.42 11.42
CA GLU A 67 -12.01 31.60 12.29
C GLU A 67 -12.36 30.10 12.39
N LYS A 68 -13.30 29.62 11.58
CA LYS A 68 -13.71 28.21 11.52
C LYS A 68 -13.10 27.55 10.30
N TYR A 69 -12.59 26.34 10.50
CA TYR A 69 -12.03 25.52 9.43
C TYR A 69 -13.10 24.61 8.82
N TYR A 70 -13.10 24.51 7.49
CA TYR A 70 -14.02 23.69 6.71
C TYR A 70 -13.25 22.88 5.69
N PHE A 71 -13.70 21.64 5.51
CA PHE A 71 -13.11 20.68 4.57
C PHE A 71 -13.94 20.68 3.27
N PRO A 72 -13.54 21.46 2.24
CA PRO A 72 -14.36 21.61 1.03
C PRO A 72 -14.46 20.32 0.23
N ASN A 73 -13.43 19.46 0.29
CA ASN A 73 -13.33 18.26 -0.53
C ASN A 73 -12.71 17.09 0.25
N LYS A 74 -13.54 16.13 0.67
CA LYS A 74 -13.10 14.92 1.38
C LYS A 74 -12.09 14.08 0.59
N LYS A 75 -12.18 14.06 -0.75
CA LYS A 75 -11.26 13.31 -1.62
C LYS A 75 -9.85 13.91 -1.57
N GLN A 76 -9.75 15.23 -1.74
CA GLN A 76 -8.46 15.94 -1.70
C GLN A 76 -7.74 15.79 -0.34
N ILE A 77 -8.50 15.76 0.76
CA ILE A 77 -7.93 15.54 2.10
C ILE A 77 -7.41 14.13 2.26
N ARG A 78 -8.15 13.13 1.75
CA ARG A 78 -7.71 11.73 1.75
C ARG A 78 -6.43 11.55 0.94
N GLU A 79 -6.37 12.14 -0.25
CA GLU A 79 -5.17 12.12 -1.10
C GLU A 79 -3.98 12.81 -0.42
N ALA A 80 -4.18 13.99 0.17
CA ALA A 80 -3.12 14.70 0.88
C ALA A 80 -2.65 13.95 2.13
N ALA A 81 -3.58 13.39 2.91
CA ALA A 81 -3.25 12.56 4.06
C ALA A 81 -2.47 11.31 3.61
N PHE A 82 -2.92 10.66 2.54
CA PHE A 82 -2.23 9.51 1.97
C PHE A 82 -0.79 9.83 1.57
N ILE A 83 -0.57 10.84 0.73
CA ILE A 83 0.77 11.26 0.31
C ILE A 83 1.65 11.62 1.53
N SER A 84 1.08 12.27 2.55
CA SER A 84 1.83 12.64 3.75
C SER A 84 2.37 11.43 4.52
N THR A 85 1.72 10.28 4.40
CA THR A 85 2.14 9.05 5.09
C THR A 85 3.30 8.36 4.42
N MET A 86 3.59 8.69 3.16
CA MET A 86 4.78 8.22 2.43
C MET A 86 6.04 9.01 2.79
N LEU A 87 5.92 10.24 3.32
CA LEU A 87 7.07 11.10 3.61
C LEU A 87 8.14 10.45 4.51
N PRO A 88 7.79 9.72 5.59
CA PRO A 88 8.80 9.02 6.39
C PRO A 88 9.54 7.91 5.63
N ILE A 89 8.87 7.25 4.68
CA ILE A 89 9.46 6.24 3.80
C ILE A 89 10.46 6.92 2.88
N PHE A 90 10.05 8.00 2.21
CA PHE A 90 10.94 8.75 1.31
C PHE A 90 12.17 9.27 2.05
N ALA A 91 11.99 9.80 3.27
CA ALA A 91 13.10 10.28 4.09
C ALA A 91 14.10 9.16 4.44
N GLU A 92 13.63 7.94 4.71
CA GLU A 92 14.47 6.78 4.99
C GLU A 92 15.17 6.26 3.72
N CYS A 93 14.47 6.20 2.60
CA CYS A 93 14.99 5.68 1.34
C CYS A 93 15.94 6.65 0.63
N PHE A 94 15.85 7.96 0.88
CA PHE A 94 16.59 8.99 0.14
C PHE A 94 18.11 8.74 0.07
N PRO A 95 18.82 8.42 1.17
CA PRO A 95 20.27 8.18 1.11
C PRO A 95 20.63 6.93 0.29
N ASN A 96 19.79 5.88 0.34
CA ASN A 96 19.99 4.66 -0.44
C ASN A 96 19.75 4.93 -1.93
N LEU A 97 18.69 5.67 -2.25
CA LEU A 97 18.40 6.11 -3.62
C LEU A 97 19.55 6.93 -4.20
N GLU A 98 20.04 7.92 -3.46
CA GLU A 98 21.17 8.73 -3.87
C GLU A 98 22.42 7.86 -4.15
N LYS A 99 22.70 6.90 -3.27
CA LYS A 99 23.83 5.97 -3.42
C LYS A 99 23.71 5.14 -4.69
N VAL A 100 22.55 4.56 -4.98
CA VAL A 100 22.37 3.73 -6.19
C VAL A 100 22.35 4.57 -7.47
N MET A 101 21.75 5.76 -7.45
CA MET A 101 21.74 6.68 -8.59
C MET A 101 23.14 7.20 -8.95
N LYS A 102 24.04 7.30 -7.97
CA LYS A 102 25.45 7.68 -8.21
C LYS A 102 26.29 6.56 -8.80
N ASN A 103 25.82 5.31 -8.77
CA ASN A 103 26.54 4.20 -9.36
C ASN A 103 26.46 4.25 -10.88
N LYS A 104 27.61 4.47 -11.54
CA LYS A 104 27.70 4.62 -13.00
C LYS A 104 27.99 3.32 -13.75
N THR A 105 28.35 2.26 -13.04
CA THR A 105 28.86 1.03 -13.66
C THR A 105 27.81 -0.07 -13.67
N GLU A 106 26.87 -0.06 -12.74
CA GLU A 106 25.85 -1.10 -12.60
C GLU A 106 24.52 -0.49 -12.15
N ASN A 107 23.42 -0.90 -12.79
CA ASN A 107 22.07 -0.65 -12.30
C ASN A 107 21.85 -1.49 -11.03
N LYS A 108 22.10 -0.90 -9.86
CA LYS A 108 21.85 -1.53 -8.55
C LYS A 108 20.57 -0.99 -7.93
N GLY A 109 19.95 -1.83 -7.13
CA GLY A 109 18.84 -1.49 -6.28
C GLY A 109 19.13 -1.71 -4.80
N TYR A 110 18.09 -1.61 -3.99
CA TYR A 110 18.07 -1.96 -2.59
C TYR A 110 16.71 -2.57 -2.26
N THR A 111 16.67 -3.45 -1.27
CA THR A 111 15.43 -4.09 -0.82
C THR A 111 14.51 -3.09 -0.13
N PHE A 112 13.23 -3.46 0.02
CA PHE A 112 12.27 -2.68 0.81
C PHE A 112 12.84 -2.24 2.17
N SER A 113 12.56 -1.00 2.56
CA SER A 113 12.83 -0.55 3.92
C SER A 113 11.77 -1.10 4.87
N GLN A 114 12.12 -1.22 6.15
CA GLN A 114 11.18 -1.67 7.18
C GLN A 114 9.94 -0.76 7.23
N LYS A 115 10.10 0.58 7.09
CA LYS A 115 8.95 1.48 7.07
C LYS A 115 8.09 1.31 5.83
N ALA A 116 8.66 0.97 4.68
CA ALA A 116 7.89 0.68 3.48
C ALA A 116 7.02 -0.56 3.68
N LEU A 117 7.60 -1.65 4.22
CA LEU A 117 6.85 -2.89 4.52
C LEU A 117 5.74 -2.65 5.56
N GLU A 118 6.05 -1.94 6.65
CA GLU A 118 5.05 -1.58 7.68
C GLU A 118 3.94 -0.70 7.13
N TRP A 119 4.30 0.26 6.27
CA TRP A 119 3.36 1.18 5.66
C TRP A 119 2.43 0.45 4.68
N GLU A 120 2.93 -0.44 3.83
CA GLU A 120 2.11 -1.28 2.95
C GLU A 120 1.11 -2.12 3.75
N GLY A 121 1.56 -2.71 4.86
CA GLY A 121 0.69 -3.45 5.77
C GLY A 121 -0.47 -2.62 6.33
N GLN A 122 -0.21 -1.35 6.67
CA GLN A 122 -1.20 -0.41 7.24
C GLN A 122 -2.00 0.35 6.16
N TYR A 123 -1.48 0.45 4.95
CA TYR A 123 -2.05 1.21 3.83
C TYR A 123 -3.46 0.72 3.48
N LYS A 124 -3.70 -0.60 3.46
CA LYS A 124 -5.05 -1.15 3.22
C LYS A 124 -6.02 -0.97 4.39
N GLU A 125 -5.55 -0.71 5.61
CA GLU A 125 -6.42 -0.34 6.74
C GLU A 125 -6.94 1.09 6.61
N LEU A 126 -6.12 2.03 6.14
CA LEU A 126 -6.47 3.45 5.97
C LEU A 126 -7.57 3.69 4.94
N PHE A 127 -7.54 2.93 3.85
CA PHE A 127 -8.55 3.05 2.80
C PHE A 127 -9.80 2.23 3.06
N SER A 128 -9.89 1.53 4.19
CA SER A 128 -10.95 0.54 4.41
C SER A 128 -11.16 -0.26 3.13
N PHE A 129 -10.08 -0.87 2.62
CA PHE A 129 -10.23 -1.98 1.69
C PHE A 129 -11.10 -2.98 2.44
N ASN A 130 -12.40 -2.88 2.22
CA ASN A 130 -13.32 -3.89 2.68
C ASN A 130 -12.97 -5.07 1.79
N ASP A 131 -12.18 -5.99 2.34
CA ASP A 131 -11.64 -7.12 1.57
C ASP A 131 -12.76 -7.84 0.83
N SER A 132 -13.97 -7.89 1.42
CA SER A 132 -15.17 -8.40 0.74
C SER A 132 -15.56 -7.58 -0.51
N ILE A 133 -15.57 -6.24 -0.45
CA ILE A 133 -15.86 -5.39 -1.62
C ILE A 133 -14.78 -5.55 -2.69
N TRP A 134 -13.50 -5.59 -2.30
CA TRP A 134 -12.43 -5.75 -3.27
C TRP A 134 -12.48 -7.13 -3.93
N LEU A 135 -12.68 -8.19 -3.16
CA LEU A 135 -12.85 -9.55 -3.68
C LEU A 135 -14.04 -9.65 -4.64
N GLU A 136 -15.20 -9.11 -4.25
CA GLU A 136 -16.41 -9.08 -5.06
C GLU A 136 -16.21 -8.32 -6.38
N ARG A 137 -15.40 -7.25 -6.39
CA ARG A 137 -15.16 -6.43 -7.58
C ARG A 137 -14.06 -6.95 -8.49
N ASN A 138 -13.02 -7.59 -7.94
CA ASN A 138 -11.79 -7.87 -8.68
C ASN A 138 -11.55 -9.35 -8.90
N VAL A 139 -11.83 -10.20 -7.91
CA VAL A 139 -11.51 -11.63 -7.98
C VAL A 139 -12.72 -12.45 -8.42
N LYS A 140 -13.88 -12.23 -7.79
CA LYS A 140 -15.10 -12.99 -8.07
C LYS A 140 -15.55 -12.92 -9.54
N PRO A 141 -15.48 -11.78 -10.25
CA PRO A 141 -15.86 -11.74 -11.66
C PRO A 141 -14.97 -12.62 -12.54
N VAL A 142 -13.67 -12.70 -12.23
CA VAL A 142 -12.71 -13.53 -12.96
C VAL A 142 -12.99 -15.02 -12.72
N ILE A 143 -13.20 -15.41 -11.46
CA ILE A 143 -13.54 -16.79 -11.08
C ILE A 143 -14.87 -17.22 -11.74
N ASN A 144 -15.91 -16.38 -11.66
CA ASN A 144 -17.20 -16.65 -12.27
C ASN A 144 -17.11 -16.78 -13.80
N ALA A 145 -16.34 -15.90 -14.44
CA ALA A 145 -16.12 -15.97 -15.88
C ALA A 145 -15.40 -17.26 -16.27
N TYR A 146 -14.40 -17.68 -15.49
CA TYR A 146 -13.67 -18.93 -15.70
C TYR A 146 -14.58 -20.16 -15.60
N PHE A 147 -15.37 -20.28 -14.53
CA PHE A 147 -16.27 -21.42 -14.35
C PHE A 147 -17.36 -21.48 -15.41
N LYS A 148 -17.88 -20.31 -15.80
CA LYS A 148 -18.85 -20.20 -16.90
C LYS A 148 -18.25 -20.64 -18.24
N ASP A 149 -17.04 -20.19 -18.59
CA ASP A 149 -16.34 -20.59 -19.82
C ASP A 149 -16.12 -22.12 -19.87
N LYS A 150 -15.69 -22.70 -18.75
CA LYS A 150 -15.39 -24.14 -18.64
C LYS A 150 -16.59 -25.04 -18.43
N LYS A 151 -17.81 -24.48 -18.29
CA LYS A 151 -19.05 -25.23 -17.98
C LYS A 151 -18.89 -26.15 -16.76
N ILE A 152 -18.15 -25.69 -15.76
CA ILE A 152 -17.92 -26.43 -14.50
C ILE A 152 -19.07 -26.08 -13.55
N ASN A 153 -19.72 -27.11 -12.99
CA ASN A 153 -20.88 -26.96 -12.12
C ASN A 153 -20.52 -26.78 -10.63
N THR A 154 -19.24 -26.86 -10.28
CA THR A 154 -18.73 -26.74 -8.90
C THR A 154 -17.77 -25.55 -8.77
N GLU A 155 -17.95 -24.70 -7.77
CA GLU A 155 -17.05 -23.57 -7.49
C GLU A 155 -15.86 -23.96 -6.58
N THR A 156 -15.54 -25.25 -6.47
CA THR A 156 -14.37 -25.72 -5.72
C THR A 156 -13.12 -25.64 -6.58
N PHE A 157 -12.06 -25.02 -6.07
CA PHE A 157 -10.78 -24.88 -6.76
C PHE A 157 -9.60 -24.85 -5.78
N ASN A 158 -8.40 -24.96 -6.34
CA ASN A 158 -7.16 -24.69 -5.60
C ASN A 158 -6.62 -23.34 -6.05
N MET A 159 -6.24 -22.48 -5.12
CA MET A 159 -5.66 -21.16 -5.40
C MET A 159 -4.39 -20.96 -4.60
N LEU A 160 -3.38 -20.36 -5.24
CA LEU A 160 -2.16 -19.87 -4.62
C LEU A 160 -2.17 -18.35 -4.65
N ASP A 161 -2.13 -17.73 -3.49
CA ASP A 161 -1.86 -16.31 -3.26
C ASP A 161 -0.33 -16.15 -3.11
N PHE A 162 0.33 -15.75 -4.19
CA PHE A 162 1.79 -15.59 -4.24
C PHE A 162 2.19 -14.18 -3.82
N GLY A 163 3.11 -14.09 -2.86
CA GLY A 163 3.42 -12.85 -2.16
C GLY A 163 2.25 -12.42 -1.27
N CYS A 164 1.66 -13.36 -0.54
CA CYS A 164 0.45 -13.13 0.26
C CYS A 164 0.67 -12.22 1.49
N GLY A 165 1.93 -11.94 1.81
CA GLY A 165 2.35 -11.32 3.05
C GLY A 165 1.80 -12.04 4.28
N TYR A 166 1.24 -11.29 5.23
CA TYR A 166 0.54 -11.83 6.39
C TYR A 166 -0.78 -12.58 6.08
N GLY A 167 -1.13 -12.76 4.81
CA GLY A 167 -2.18 -13.70 4.39
C GLY A 167 -3.61 -13.19 4.48
N LYS A 168 -3.83 -11.87 4.58
CA LYS A 168 -5.20 -11.29 4.67
C LYS A 168 -6.09 -11.66 3.49
N LEU A 169 -5.52 -11.61 2.28
CA LEU A 169 -6.24 -11.93 1.06
C LEU A 169 -6.54 -13.43 1.02
N ALA A 170 -5.53 -14.28 1.19
CA ALA A 170 -5.69 -15.73 1.35
C ALA A 170 -6.76 -16.10 2.40
N PHE A 171 -6.78 -15.45 3.57
CA PHE A 171 -7.78 -15.66 4.61
C PHE A 171 -9.20 -15.25 4.16
N SER A 172 -9.31 -14.08 3.52
CA SER A 172 -10.59 -13.58 3.00
C SER A 172 -11.14 -14.46 1.87
N LEU A 173 -10.26 -14.99 1.01
CA LEU A 173 -10.59 -15.97 -0.02
C LEU A 173 -11.06 -17.29 0.61
N ALA A 174 -10.35 -17.81 1.61
CA ALA A 174 -10.73 -19.04 2.29
C ALA A 174 -12.09 -18.91 2.99
N LYS A 175 -12.39 -17.74 3.58
CA LYS A 175 -13.71 -17.47 4.17
C LYS A 175 -14.82 -17.39 3.11
N THR A 176 -14.51 -16.85 1.93
CA THR A 176 -15.49 -16.66 0.84
C THR A 176 -15.75 -17.97 0.09
N TYR A 177 -14.72 -18.79 -0.11
CA TYR A 177 -14.76 -20.04 -0.86
C TYR A 177 -14.40 -21.22 0.07
N GLY A 178 -15.25 -21.48 1.06
CA GLY A 178 -14.96 -22.42 2.16
C GLY A 178 -14.70 -23.88 1.75
N ASP A 179 -15.17 -24.30 0.58
CA ASP A 179 -14.92 -25.66 0.05
C ASP A 179 -13.65 -25.73 -0.81
N SER A 180 -13.02 -24.59 -1.11
CA SER A 180 -11.80 -24.47 -1.92
C SER A 180 -10.54 -24.51 -1.06
N LEU A 181 -9.43 -24.95 -1.66
CA LEU A 181 -8.13 -25.00 -0.99
C LEU A 181 -7.30 -23.76 -1.37
N ILE A 182 -7.06 -22.89 -0.39
CA ILE A 182 -6.31 -21.64 -0.57
C ILE A 182 -4.95 -21.74 0.12
N TRP A 183 -3.88 -21.51 -0.64
CA TRP A 183 -2.50 -21.45 -0.14
C TRP A 183 -2.02 -20.00 -0.21
N GLY A 184 -1.43 -19.48 0.87
CA GLY A 184 -0.66 -18.24 0.84
C GLY A 184 0.82 -18.57 0.97
N VAL A 185 1.66 -17.98 0.12
CA VAL A 185 3.12 -18.10 0.20
C VAL A 185 3.74 -16.73 0.10
N ASP A 186 4.62 -16.42 1.04
CA ASP A 186 5.48 -15.23 1.02
C ASP A 186 6.88 -15.62 1.54
N ILE A 187 7.88 -14.85 1.12
CA ILE A 187 9.26 -15.01 1.62
C ILE A 187 9.45 -14.26 2.95
N ASP A 188 8.61 -13.25 3.22
CA ASP A 188 8.74 -12.38 4.37
C ASP A 188 7.46 -12.45 5.23
N GLU A 189 7.64 -12.86 6.49
CA GLU A 189 6.56 -12.98 7.48
C GLU A 189 5.93 -11.61 7.82
N ALA A 190 6.66 -10.51 7.63
CA ALA A 190 6.23 -9.15 7.88
C ALA A 190 5.69 -8.42 6.64
N ALA A 191 5.87 -8.98 5.44
CA ALA A 191 5.41 -8.35 4.21
C ALA A 191 3.88 -8.37 4.08
N PHE A 192 3.35 -7.45 3.28
CA PHE A 192 1.95 -7.43 2.88
C PHE A 192 1.81 -7.06 1.42
N HIS A 193 1.99 -8.02 0.51
CA HIS A 193 1.93 -7.73 -0.91
C HIS A 193 0.60 -8.21 -1.52
N ALA A 194 0.09 -7.42 -2.46
CA ALA A 194 -0.93 -7.86 -3.42
C ALA A 194 -0.58 -7.41 -4.85
N TYR A 195 0.67 -6.99 -5.05
CA TYR A 195 1.19 -6.37 -6.26
C TYR A 195 2.66 -6.74 -6.40
N VAL A 196 2.92 -8.00 -6.76
CA VAL A 196 4.27 -8.58 -6.62
C VAL A 196 5.11 -8.41 -7.87
N LEU A 197 4.49 -8.52 -9.05
CA LEU A 197 5.25 -8.74 -10.29
C LEU A 197 6.19 -7.58 -10.64
N HIS A 198 5.74 -6.36 -10.41
CA HIS A 198 6.49 -5.15 -10.75
C HIS A 198 7.72 -4.91 -9.83
N ASP A 199 7.74 -5.57 -8.66
CA ASP A 199 8.80 -5.49 -7.67
C ASP A 199 9.86 -6.59 -7.83
N LEU A 200 9.60 -7.61 -8.67
CA LEU A 200 10.50 -8.74 -8.86
C LEU A 200 11.71 -8.36 -9.73
N PRO A 201 12.91 -8.88 -9.41
CA PRO A 201 14.08 -8.75 -10.28
C PRO A 201 13.86 -9.36 -11.66
N ASP A 202 13.30 -10.57 -11.71
CA ASP A 202 13.04 -11.32 -12.93
C ASP A 202 11.61 -11.89 -12.97
N PRO A 203 10.60 -11.04 -13.28
CA PRO A 203 9.23 -11.49 -13.35
C PRO A 203 9.00 -12.51 -14.48
N ASN A 204 9.84 -12.52 -15.53
CA ASN A 204 9.68 -13.46 -16.63
C ASN A 204 9.97 -14.90 -16.19
N THR A 205 11.04 -15.11 -15.42
CA THR A 205 11.35 -16.42 -14.85
C THR A 205 10.28 -16.86 -13.85
N ILE A 206 9.77 -15.95 -13.02
CA ILE A 206 8.66 -16.26 -12.09
C ILE A 206 7.39 -16.64 -12.85
N MET A 207 7.04 -15.92 -13.92
CA MET A 207 5.91 -16.26 -14.78
C MET A 207 6.09 -17.60 -15.50
N ALA A 208 7.32 -17.95 -15.90
CA ALA A 208 7.64 -19.26 -16.46
C ALA A 208 7.42 -20.37 -15.41
N ASN A 209 7.84 -20.15 -14.16
CA ASN A 209 7.60 -21.07 -13.05
C ASN A 209 6.11 -21.21 -12.71
N PHE A 210 5.32 -20.13 -12.77
CA PHE A 210 3.87 -20.24 -12.58
C PHE A 210 3.21 -21.16 -13.59
N ARG A 211 3.68 -21.16 -14.84
CA ARG A 211 3.15 -22.07 -15.87
C ARG A 211 3.43 -23.54 -15.57
N THR A 212 4.49 -23.87 -14.81
CA THR A 212 4.82 -25.26 -14.48
C THR A 212 4.01 -25.79 -13.28
N ILE A 213 3.58 -24.92 -12.38
CA ILE A 213 2.76 -25.29 -11.21
C ILE A 213 1.25 -25.26 -11.50
N LEU A 214 0.81 -24.48 -12.49
CA LEU A 214 -0.58 -24.43 -12.89
C LEU A 214 -1.01 -25.76 -13.52
N LYS A 215 -2.12 -26.32 -13.02
CA LYS A 215 -2.76 -27.49 -13.65
C LYS A 215 -3.21 -27.13 -15.08
N PRO A 216 -3.32 -28.11 -16.00
CA PRO A 216 -3.91 -27.87 -17.31
C PRO A 216 -5.27 -27.17 -17.22
N GLY A 217 -5.43 -26.06 -17.93
CA GLY A 217 -6.62 -25.22 -17.88
C GLY A 217 -6.66 -24.21 -16.73
N GLY A 218 -5.75 -24.29 -15.77
CA GLY A 218 -5.58 -23.29 -14.73
C GLY A 218 -5.18 -21.92 -15.29
N PHE A 219 -5.43 -20.88 -14.51
CA PHE A 219 -5.18 -19.50 -14.90
C PHE A 219 -4.47 -18.75 -13.77
N PHE A 220 -3.80 -17.67 -14.16
CA PHE A 220 -3.10 -16.77 -13.26
C PHE A 220 -3.81 -15.42 -13.26
N ILE A 221 -3.98 -14.83 -12.08
CA ILE A 221 -4.50 -13.47 -11.90
C ILE A 221 -3.37 -12.64 -11.32
N ALA A 222 -3.01 -11.56 -12.01
CA ALA A 222 -2.15 -10.52 -11.44
C ALA A 222 -2.94 -9.22 -11.31
N PHE A 223 -2.67 -8.53 -10.22
CA PHE A 223 -3.05 -7.15 -10.03
C PHE A 223 -1.76 -6.35 -9.98
N ASP A 224 -1.77 -5.19 -10.64
CA ASP A 224 -0.71 -4.18 -10.58
C ASP A 224 -1.36 -2.79 -10.68
N PRO A 225 -0.68 -1.74 -10.20
CA PRO A 225 -1.18 -0.38 -10.34
C PRO A 225 -1.45 -0.04 -11.81
N PRO A 226 -2.58 0.62 -12.14
CA PRO A 226 -3.05 0.75 -13.51
C PRO A 226 -2.35 1.90 -14.26
N VAL A 227 -1.01 1.91 -14.31
CA VAL A 227 -0.21 2.93 -15.02
C VAL A 227 0.17 2.48 -16.43
N TYR A 228 0.52 3.44 -17.28
CA TYR A 228 0.96 3.15 -18.64
C TYR A 228 2.48 2.98 -18.71
N SER A 229 2.96 2.02 -19.52
CA SER A 229 4.41 1.91 -19.77
C SER A 229 4.99 3.05 -20.61
N GLY A 230 4.15 3.80 -21.33
CA GLY A 230 4.58 4.97 -22.08
C GLY A 230 4.55 6.21 -21.22
N HIS A 231 5.71 6.77 -20.85
CA HIS A 231 5.82 7.92 -19.93
C HIS A 231 4.88 9.10 -20.27
N MET A 232 4.73 9.41 -21.56
CA MET A 232 3.86 10.52 -22.00
C MET A 232 2.38 10.29 -21.70
N LYS A 233 1.93 9.03 -21.61
CA LYS A 233 0.54 8.70 -21.25
C LYS A 233 0.26 8.87 -19.76
N ASN A 234 1.30 8.90 -18.93
CA ASN A 234 1.19 9.12 -17.49
C ASN A 234 1.14 10.60 -17.11
N VAL A 235 1.44 11.52 -18.03
CA VAL A 235 1.40 12.97 -17.76
C VAL A 235 -0.05 13.39 -17.47
N GLY A 236 -0.31 13.83 -16.24
CA GLY A 236 -1.65 14.22 -15.79
C GLY A 236 -2.58 13.05 -15.48
N TYR A 237 -2.10 11.81 -15.50
CA TYR A 237 -2.87 10.63 -15.14
C TYR A 237 -2.80 10.39 -13.62
N ASN A 238 -3.95 10.40 -12.95
CA ASN A 238 -4.02 10.44 -11.48
C ASN A 238 -3.32 9.25 -10.81
N ASP A 239 -3.53 8.01 -11.28
CA ASP A 239 -2.88 6.84 -10.67
C ASP A 239 -1.36 6.89 -10.81
N ALA A 240 -0.85 7.44 -11.91
CA ALA A 240 0.60 7.63 -12.07
C ALA A 240 1.15 8.73 -11.15
N ILE A 241 0.39 9.81 -10.91
CA ILE A 241 0.78 10.86 -9.96
C ILE A 241 0.90 10.29 -8.54
N GLU A 242 0.04 9.34 -8.17
CA GLU A 242 0.03 8.72 -6.85
C GLU A 242 1.08 7.61 -6.71
N CYS A 243 1.18 6.69 -7.68
CA CYS A 243 2.00 5.49 -7.56
C CYS A 243 3.46 5.66 -8.00
N MET A 244 3.74 6.49 -9.01
CA MET A 244 5.10 6.59 -9.56
C MET A 244 6.13 7.18 -8.58
N PRO A 245 5.81 8.22 -7.77
CA PRO A 245 6.75 8.69 -6.76
C PRO A 245 7.13 7.57 -5.79
N TYR A 246 6.16 6.79 -5.31
CA TYR A 246 6.43 5.64 -4.45
C TYR A 246 7.33 4.59 -5.13
N SER A 247 7.06 4.29 -6.41
CA SER A 247 7.87 3.35 -7.19
C SER A 247 9.35 3.73 -7.23
N VAL A 248 9.68 5.01 -7.39
CA VAL A 248 11.07 5.47 -7.50
C VAL A 248 11.85 5.24 -6.20
N PHE A 249 11.19 5.38 -5.05
CA PHE A 249 11.83 5.19 -3.74
C PHE A 249 11.84 3.75 -3.26
N THR A 250 10.92 2.92 -3.77
CA THR A 250 10.68 1.58 -3.21
C THR A 250 10.70 0.49 -4.28
N CYS A 251 9.70 0.45 -5.16
CA CYS A 251 9.48 -0.67 -6.09
C CYS A 251 10.60 -0.88 -7.11
N LEU A 252 10.99 0.19 -7.79
CA LEU A 252 12.05 0.15 -8.81
C LEU A 252 13.39 -0.27 -8.19
N PRO A 253 13.85 0.34 -7.08
CA PRO A 253 15.02 -0.17 -6.35
C PRO A 253 14.89 -1.64 -5.94
N ASN A 254 13.74 -2.09 -5.44
CA ASN A 254 13.58 -3.49 -5.04
C ASN A 254 13.72 -4.44 -6.24
N SER A 255 13.12 -4.10 -7.38
CA SER A 255 13.24 -4.84 -8.63
C SER A 255 14.66 -4.84 -9.23
N MET A 256 15.59 -4.08 -8.66
CA MET A 256 17.01 -4.07 -9.03
C MET A 256 17.93 -4.56 -7.91
N SER A 257 17.38 -5.05 -6.80
CA SER A 257 18.14 -5.44 -5.61
C SER A 257 18.99 -6.71 -5.82
N GLU A 258 18.54 -7.60 -6.70
CA GLU A 258 19.22 -8.85 -7.05
C GLU A 258 19.52 -8.94 -8.55
N LYS A 259 20.33 -9.92 -8.95
CA LYS A 259 20.65 -10.19 -10.36
C LYS A 259 20.24 -11.61 -10.75
N PRO A 260 19.69 -11.83 -11.96
CA PRO A 260 19.40 -10.83 -13.00
C PRO A 260 18.23 -9.91 -12.61
N ALA A 261 18.28 -8.65 -13.04
CA ALA A 261 17.22 -7.68 -12.81
C ALA A 261 16.88 -6.94 -14.10
N ILE A 262 15.60 -6.92 -14.45
CA ILE A 262 15.07 -6.09 -15.54
C ILE A 262 14.80 -4.66 -15.04
N GLY A 263 14.37 -4.51 -13.78
CA GLY A 263 14.15 -3.21 -13.15
C GLY A 263 12.87 -2.53 -13.62
N HIS A 264 11.73 -3.23 -13.58
CA HIS A 264 10.46 -2.68 -14.08
C HIS A 264 9.94 -1.53 -13.20
N GLY A 265 9.88 -1.73 -11.87
CA GLY A 265 9.05 -0.85 -11.03
C GLY A 265 7.61 -0.78 -11.55
N ILE A 266 6.83 0.20 -11.11
CA ILE A 266 5.39 0.26 -11.39
C ILE A 266 5.07 0.58 -12.88
N GLY A 267 5.96 1.26 -13.63
CA GLY A 267 5.65 1.83 -14.95
C GLY A 267 6.64 1.49 -16.04
#